data_AF-A0A1V5JAP9-F1
#
_entry.id   AF-A0A1V5JAP9-F1
#
_cell.length_a   1.000
_cell.length_b   1.000
_cell.length_c   1.000
_cell.angle_alpha   90.00
_cell.angle_beta   90.00
_cell.angle_gamma   90.00
#
_symmetry.space_group_name_H-M   'P 1'
#
loop_
_entity.id
_entity.type
_entity.pdbx_description
1 polymer ?
#
loop_
_entity_poly.entity_id
_entity_poly.type
_entity_poly.pdbx_seq_one_letter_code
_entity_poly.pdbx_strand_id
1 'polypeptide(L)'
;MVNQVGKAAQASNEQKQSAGKKAQPEPEPFYEEIPVQVTVIGHFQNILHFFEKVAKLPRIVNISEITMGDRKNVKGRGYLITATCTIKTYMFIDKKEKTDGKSL
;
A
#
# COMPACT_ATOMS: atom_id res chain seq x y z
N MET A 1 63.34 -19.36 5.04
CA MET A 1 62.62 -18.08 5.13
C MET A 1 61.33 -18.31 5.89
N VAL A 2 61.04 -17.41 6.81
CA VAL A 2 60.10 -17.48 7.95
C VAL A 2 58.62 -17.51 7.56
N ASN A 3 57.82 -18.22 8.37
CA ASN A 3 56.53 -17.83 9.00
C ASN A 3 55.84 -19.12 9.53
N GLN A 4 55.99 -19.51 10.80
CA GLN A 4 55.24 -19.05 11.99
C GLN A 4 53.73 -19.34 11.84
N VAL A 5 53.24 -20.51 12.29
CA VAL A 5 52.65 -20.82 13.61
C VAL A 5 51.51 -19.89 14.04
N GLY A 6 50.29 -20.44 14.13
CA GLY A 6 49.14 -19.81 14.78
C GLY A 6 47.91 -20.73 14.85
N LYS A 7 47.82 -21.52 15.93
CA LYS A 7 46.63 -22.29 16.37
C LYS A 7 45.41 -21.39 16.58
N ALA A 8 44.21 -21.89 16.28
CA ALA A 8 43.18 -22.15 17.30
C ALA A 8 42.03 -22.94 16.68
N ALA A 9 41.78 -24.10 17.28
CA ALA A 9 40.56 -24.87 17.11
C ALA A 9 39.36 -24.06 17.59
N GLN A 10 38.26 -24.11 16.85
CA GLN A 10 36.93 -23.98 17.43
C GLN A 10 36.16 -25.24 17.03
N ALA A 11 35.97 -26.07 18.05
CA ALA A 11 35.14 -27.24 18.03
C ALA A 11 33.66 -26.83 17.88
N SER A 12 32.94 -27.66 17.13
CA SER A 12 31.51 -27.93 17.18
C SER A 12 30.72 -27.34 18.34
N ASN A 13 29.60 -26.67 18.01
CA ASN A 13 28.36 -26.92 18.73
C ASN A 13 27.20 -27.00 17.73
N GLU A 14 26.89 -28.21 17.32
CA GLU A 14 25.66 -28.55 16.61
C GLU A 14 24.48 -28.54 17.59
N GLN A 15 23.32 -28.19 17.04
CA GLN A 15 21.97 -28.48 17.53
C GLN A 15 21.43 -27.61 18.68
N LYS A 16 20.60 -26.64 18.26
CA LYS A 16 19.17 -26.79 18.54
C LYS A 16 18.37 -26.33 17.33
N GLN A 17 17.82 -27.30 16.60
CA GLN A 17 16.59 -27.13 15.84
C GLN A 17 15.60 -26.41 16.74
N SER A 18 15.30 -25.13 16.48
CA SER A 18 14.00 -24.60 16.85
C SER A 18 13.02 -25.23 15.88
N ALA A 19 12.50 -26.37 16.34
CA ALA A 19 11.23 -26.98 16.00
C ALA A 19 10.37 -26.09 15.12
N GLY A 20 9.93 -26.65 13.99
CA GLY A 20 9.04 -26.01 13.04
C GLY A 20 8.02 -25.14 13.76
N LYS A 21 8.21 -23.82 13.65
CA LYS A 21 7.16 -22.87 13.96
C LYS A 21 6.09 -23.21 12.93
N LYS A 22 5.13 -24.06 13.31
CA LYS A 22 3.87 -24.21 12.60
C LYS A 22 3.41 -22.77 12.44
N ALA A 23 3.55 -22.23 11.24
CA ALA A 23 3.04 -20.92 10.90
C ALA A 23 1.55 -21.06 11.18
N GLN A 24 1.11 -20.44 12.28
CA GLN A 24 -0.31 -20.32 12.52
C GLN A 24 -0.85 -19.61 11.27
N PRO A 25 -1.88 -20.16 10.61
CA PRO A 25 -2.43 -19.52 9.43
C PRO A 25 -2.79 -18.09 9.81
N GLU A 26 -2.29 -17.13 9.02
CA GLU A 26 -2.67 -15.74 9.19
C GLU A 26 -4.19 -15.67 9.10
N PRO A 27 -4.87 -14.94 10.01
CA PRO A 27 -6.32 -14.84 9.98
C PRO A 27 -6.77 -14.40 8.58
N GLU A 28 -7.71 -15.13 7.99
CA GLU A 28 -8.24 -14.74 6.69
C GLU A 28 -8.86 -13.33 6.78
N PRO A 29 -8.59 -12.45 5.80
CA PRO A 29 -9.17 -11.11 5.80
C PRO A 29 -10.70 -11.19 5.70
N PHE A 30 -11.39 -10.40 6.54
CA PHE A 30 -12.85 -10.32 6.58
C PHE A 30 -13.40 -9.28 5.57
N TYR A 31 -12.55 -8.36 5.14
CA TYR A 31 -12.83 -7.35 4.13
C TYR A 31 -11.67 -7.26 3.15
N GLU A 32 -11.95 -6.88 1.92
CA GLU A 32 -10.93 -6.45 0.96
C GLU A 32 -10.93 -4.92 0.81
N GLU A 33 -9.73 -4.37 0.62
CA GLU A 33 -9.55 -2.98 0.22
C GLU A 33 -9.60 -2.89 -1.31
N ILE A 34 -10.38 -1.96 -1.83
CA ILE A 34 -10.46 -1.64 -3.25
C ILE A 34 -9.82 -0.25 -3.45
N PRO A 35 -8.51 -0.18 -3.76
CA PRO A 35 -7.81 1.07 -4.00
C PRO A 35 -8.07 1.59 -5.41
N VAL A 36 -8.30 2.89 -5.53
CA VAL A 36 -8.43 3.60 -6.80
C VAL A 36 -7.48 4.80 -6.80
N GLN A 37 -6.57 4.84 -7.78
CA GLN A 37 -5.73 6.02 -8.00
C GLN A 37 -6.55 7.10 -8.72
N VAL A 38 -6.53 8.31 -8.17
CA VAL A 38 -7.24 9.46 -8.75
C VAL A 38 -6.25 10.58 -9.03
N THR A 39 -6.43 11.23 -10.19
CA THR A 39 -5.74 12.46 -10.56
C THR A 39 -6.77 13.54 -10.87
N VAL A 40 -6.69 14.68 -10.20
CA VAL A 40 -7.58 15.83 -10.38
C VAL A 40 -6.74 17.03 -10.83
N ILE A 41 -7.17 17.73 -11.88
CA ILE A 41 -6.52 18.95 -12.36
C ILE A 41 -7.51 20.09 -12.25
N GLY A 42 -7.13 21.15 -11.55
CA GLY A 42 -8.01 22.31 -11.39
C GLY A 42 -7.38 23.44 -10.61
N HIS A 43 -8.19 24.47 -10.35
CA HIS A 43 -7.85 25.46 -9.35
C HIS A 43 -7.82 24.82 -7.96
N PHE A 44 -7.01 25.38 -7.06
CA PHE A 44 -6.90 24.91 -5.68
C PHE A 44 -8.29 24.71 -5.03
N GLN A 45 -9.18 25.70 -5.16
CA GLN A 45 -10.52 25.61 -4.59
C GLN A 45 -11.34 24.46 -5.18
N ASN A 46 -11.28 24.22 -6.49
CA ASN A 46 -12.01 23.10 -7.10
C ASN A 46 -11.52 21.74 -6.59
N ILE A 47 -10.21 21.62 -6.31
CA ILE A 47 -9.62 20.42 -5.71
C ILE A 47 -10.11 20.25 -4.26
N LEU A 48 -10.21 21.32 -3.47
CA LEU A 48 -10.81 21.27 -2.12
C LEU A 48 -12.27 20.81 -2.18
N HIS A 49 -13.05 21.38 -3.09
CA HIS A 49 -14.45 21.00 -3.30
C HIS A 49 -14.58 19.52 -3.72
N PHE A 50 -13.64 18.99 -4.51
CA PHE A 50 -13.61 17.56 -4.82
C PHE A 50 -13.45 16.71 -3.56
N PHE A 51 -12.46 17.00 -2.71
CA PHE A 51 -12.25 16.26 -1.46
C PHE A 51 -13.43 16.40 -0.49
N GLU A 52 -14.05 17.58 -0.42
CA GLU A 52 -15.27 17.80 0.38
C GLU A 52 -16.41 16.89 -0.08
N LYS A 53 -16.62 16.75 -1.39
CA LYS A 53 -17.66 15.86 -1.95
C LYS A 53 -17.38 14.40 -1.65
N VAL A 54 -16.12 13.96 -1.77
CA VAL A 54 -15.72 12.58 -1.44
C VAL A 54 -15.94 12.30 0.06
N ALA A 55 -15.56 13.23 0.94
CA ALA A 55 -15.75 13.10 2.39
C ALA A 55 -17.23 13.03 2.81
N LYS A 56 -18.15 13.56 1.99
CA LYS A 56 -19.60 13.56 2.24
C LYS A 56 -20.33 12.35 1.63
N LEU A 57 -19.62 11.41 0.99
CA LEU A 57 -20.26 10.20 0.47
C LEU A 57 -20.80 9.34 1.62
N PRO A 58 -22.00 8.74 1.49
CA PRO A 58 -22.59 7.91 2.53
C PRO A 58 -21.97 6.50 2.57
N ARG A 59 -20.64 6.41 2.58
CA ARG A 59 -19.87 5.16 2.67
C ARG A 59 -18.52 5.38 3.32
N ILE A 60 -17.88 4.31 3.79
CA ILE A 60 -16.53 4.36 4.35
C ILE A 60 -15.53 4.54 3.19
N VAL A 61 -14.78 5.65 3.23
CA VAL A 61 -13.74 5.99 2.26
C VAL A 61 -12.50 6.42 3.02
N ASN A 62 -11.35 5.89 2.64
CA ASN A 62 -10.05 6.39 3.10
C ASN A 62 -9.33 7.06 1.92
N ILE A 63 -8.75 8.24 2.15
CA ILE A 63 -7.98 8.98 1.16
C ILE A 63 -6.54 9.07 1.68
N SER A 64 -5.61 8.49 0.95
CA SER A 64 -4.19 8.45 1.30
C SER A 64 -3.32 8.95 0.14
N GLU A 65 -2.02 9.11 0.41
CA GLU A 65 -1.01 9.41 -0.62
C GLU A 65 -1.32 10.67 -1.42
N ILE A 66 -1.86 11.69 -0.75
CA ILE A 66 -2.23 12.94 -1.39
C ILE A 66 -0.96 13.69 -1.77
N THR A 67 -0.79 13.99 -3.05
CA THR A 67 0.21 14.94 -3.55
C THR A 67 -0.49 16.06 -4.30
N MET A 68 0.04 17.28 -4.21
CA MET A 68 -0.46 18.43 -4.95
C MET A 68 0.73 19.24 -5.48
N GLY A 69 0.71 19.57 -6.77
CA GLY A 69 1.85 20.22 -7.41
C GLY A 69 1.60 20.56 -8.87
N ASP A 70 2.70 20.64 -9.64
CA ASP A 70 2.67 20.90 -11.09
C ASP A 70 1.89 22.16 -11.48
N ARG A 71 2.10 23.26 -10.74
CA ARG A 71 1.42 24.52 -11.02
C ARG A 71 1.76 25.00 -12.44
N LYS A 72 0.76 24.97 -13.33
CA LYS A 72 0.89 25.40 -14.72
C LYS A 72 0.05 26.65 -14.96
N ASN A 73 0.66 27.68 -15.53
CA ASN A 73 -0.08 28.83 -16.03
C ASN A 73 -0.66 28.48 -17.40
N VAL A 74 -1.98 28.42 -17.48
CA VAL A 74 -2.70 28.13 -18.71
C VAL A 74 -3.34 29.43 -19.21
N LYS A 75 -2.98 29.84 -20.43
CA LYS A 75 -3.50 31.06 -21.06
C LYS A 75 -5.03 31.06 -21.04
N GLY A 76 -5.62 32.14 -20.51
CA GLY A 76 -7.08 32.28 -20.37
C GLY A 76 -7.74 31.47 -19.26
N ARG A 77 -6.99 30.63 -18.53
CA ARG A 77 -7.49 29.82 -17.39
C ARG A 77 -6.70 30.03 -16.11
N GLY A 78 -5.65 30.86 -16.10
CA GLY A 78 -4.83 31.11 -14.93
C GLY A 78 -4.05 29.89 -14.46
N TYR A 79 -3.76 29.80 -13.17
CA TYR A 79 -2.99 28.70 -12.60
C TYR A 79 -3.86 27.48 -12.30
N LEU A 80 -3.47 26.34 -12.87
CA LEU A 80 -3.99 25.02 -12.55
C LEU A 80 -2.94 24.21 -11.79
N ILE A 81 -3.39 23.38 -10.87
CA ILE A 81 -2.60 22.48 -10.04
C ILE A 81 -3.09 21.06 -10.31
N THR A 82 -2.18 20.10 -10.28
CA THR A 82 -2.50 18.67 -10.31
C THR A 82 -2.49 18.14 -8.87
N ALA A 83 -3.52 17.39 -8.50
CA ALA A 83 -3.57 16.62 -7.27
C ALA A 83 -3.68 15.13 -7.61
N THR A 84 -2.92 14.28 -6.92
CA THR A 84 -3.06 12.82 -6.99
C THR A 84 -3.38 12.29 -5.59
N CYS A 85 -4.17 11.22 -5.51
CA CYS A 85 -4.44 10.53 -4.26
C CYS A 85 -4.89 9.10 -4.52
N THR A 86 -4.78 8.25 -3.49
CA THR A 86 -5.33 6.90 -3.48
C THR A 86 -6.59 6.89 -2.63
N ILE A 87 -7.71 6.49 -3.24
CA ILE A 87 -9.01 6.38 -2.57
C ILE A 87 -9.29 4.90 -2.34
N LYS A 88 -9.41 4.48 -1.08
CA LYS A 88 -9.73 3.11 -0.70
C LYS A 88 -11.16 2.99 -0.22
N THR A 89 -11.84 1.96 -0.72
CA THR A 89 -13.14 1.51 -0.20
C THR A 89 -13.03 0.07 0.27
N TYR A 90 -14.04 -0.40 1.02
CA TYR A 90 -14.01 -1.70 1.67
C TYR A 90 -15.22 -2.53 1.26
N MET A 91 -15.00 -3.81 0.96
CA MET A 91 -16.06 -4.77 0.66
C MET A 91 -15.91 -6.02 1.51
N PHE A 92 -17.03 -6.58 1.96
CA PHE A 92 -17.06 -7.83 2.73
C PHE A 92 -16.71 -9.02 1.84
N ILE A 93 -15.88 -9.92 2.35
CA ILE A 93 -15.55 -11.18 1.67
C ILE A 93 -16.48 -12.27 2.21
N ASP A 94 -17.43 -12.74 1.40
CA ASP A 94 -18.22 -13.92 1.77
C ASP A 94 -17.36 -15.18 1.64
N LYS A 95 -17.31 -15.98 2.72
CA LYS A 95 -16.50 -17.20 2.81
C LYS A 95 -16.91 -18.29 1.81
N LYS A 96 -18.02 -18.09 1.09
CA LYS A 96 -18.55 -19.03 0.09
C LYS A 96 -18.01 -18.83 -1.33
N GLU A 97 -17.29 -17.74 -1.62
CA GLU A 97 -16.87 -17.40 -3.00
C GLU A 97 -15.35 -17.25 -3.20
N LYS A 98 -14.52 -18.07 -2.54
CA LYS A 98 -13.21 -18.39 -3.10
C LYS A 98 -13.36 -19.48 -4.16
N THR A 99 -14.01 -19.16 -5.28
CA THR A 99 -13.75 -19.90 -6.53
C THR A 99 -12.58 -19.21 -7.18
N ASP A 100 -11.44 -19.89 -7.15
CA ASP A 100 -10.19 -19.46 -7.73
C ASP A 100 -10.39 -18.94 -9.16
N GLY A 101 -10.07 -17.67 -9.39
CA GLY A 101 -9.99 -17.06 -10.71
C GLY A 101 -8.80 -17.59 -11.52
N LYS A 102 -8.76 -18.91 -11.75
CA LYS A 102 -7.89 -19.56 -12.72
C LYS A 102 -8.75 -20.38 -13.66
N SER A 103 -9.36 -19.72 -14.65
CA SER A 103 -9.79 -20.29 -15.94
C SER A 103 -10.41 -19.19 -16.81
N LEU A 104 -9.65 -18.69 -17.80
CA LEU A 104 -9.95 -18.68 -19.24
C LEU A 104 -8.89 -17.88 -19.99
#